data_AF-Q8K0Z1-F1
#
_entry.id   AF-Q8K0Z1-F1
#
_cell.length_a   1.000
_cell.length_b   1.000
_cell.length_c   1.000
_cell.angle_alpha   90.00
_cell.angle_beta   90.00
_cell.angle_gamma   90.00
#
_symmetry.space_group_name_H-M   'P 1'
#
loop_
_entity.id
_entity.type
_entity.pdbx_description
1 polymer ?
#
loop_
_entity_poly.entity_id
_entity_poly.type
_entity_poly.pdbx_seq_one_letter_code
_entity_poly.pdbx_strand_id
1 'polypeptide(L)'
;WNEVKNVKSIVPMIHVSWNVARTVKISDPDLFKMIKFCLLQSMKHCQVQRESLVRAGKKIAYQGRVKDEPAYYCNECDVEVFNILFVTSENGSRNTYLVHCEGCARRRSAGLQGVVVLEQYRTEELAQAYDAFTLAPASTSR
;
A
#
# COMPACT_ATOMS: atom_id res chain seq x y z
N TRP A 1 2.81 16.45 2.99
CA TRP A 1 3.91 17.43 2.86
C TRP A 1 5.04 16.89 2.00
N ASN A 2 5.67 15.78 2.39
CA ASN A 2 6.79 15.18 1.66
C ASN A 2 6.46 14.85 0.19
N GLU A 3 5.33 14.20 -0.07
CA GLU A 3 4.86 13.91 -1.44
C GLU A 3 4.72 15.18 -2.28
N VAL A 4 4.12 16.23 -1.70
CA VAL A 4 3.93 17.53 -2.36
C VAL A 4 5.27 18.23 -2.64
N LYS A 5 6.28 17.98 -1.83
CA LYS A 5 7.64 18.52 -1.98
C LYS A 5 8.59 17.60 -2.74
N ASN A 6 8.09 16.46 -3.24
CA ASN A 6 8.89 15.42 -3.89
C ASN A 6 10.10 14.97 -3.04
N VAL A 7 9.88 14.84 -1.72
CA VAL A 7 10.86 14.32 -0.76
C VAL A 7 10.44 12.91 -0.37
N LYS A 8 11.39 11.97 -0.37
CA LYS A 8 11.15 10.59 0.08
C LYS A 8 10.77 10.57 1.56
N SER A 9 9.63 9.94 1.87
CA SER A 9 9.31 9.59 3.26
C SER A 9 10.10 8.34 3.66
N ILE A 10 11.10 8.51 4.53
CA ILE A 10 11.89 7.39 5.08
C ILE A 10 11.01 6.38 5.80
N VAL A 11 9.92 6.86 6.41
CA VAL A 11 8.93 6.01 7.10
C VAL A 11 7.75 5.75 6.15
N PRO A 12 7.45 4.48 5.83
CA PRO A 12 6.29 4.09 5.00
C PRO A 12 5.03 4.14 5.86
N MET A 13 4.42 5.32 5.93
CA MET A 13 3.34 5.60 6.88
C MET A 13 2.10 4.72 6.64
N ILE A 14 1.81 4.31 5.39
CA ILE A 14 0.67 3.43 5.11
C ILE A 14 0.97 2.04 5.69
N HIS A 15 2.13 1.48 5.37
CA HIS A 15 2.58 0.18 5.88
C HIS A 15 2.65 0.16 7.41
N VAL A 16 3.21 1.20 8.03
CA VAL A 16 3.27 1.35 9.49
C VAL A 16 1.87 1.40 10.09
N SER A 17 0.94 2.16 9.51
CA SER A 17 -0.44 2.26 10.01
C SER A 17 -1.13 0.89 10.01
N TRP A 18 -0.96 0.09 8.95
CA TRP A 18 -1.48 -1.27 8.89
C TRP A 18 -0.83 -2.21 9.91
N ASN A 19 0.48 -2.08 10.17
CA ASN A 19 1.15 -2.87 11.20
C ASN A 19 0.66 -2.51 12.61
N VAL A 20 0.50 -1.21 12.90
CA VAL A 20 -0.07 -0.73 14.17
C VAL A 20 -1.47 -1.30 14.37
N ALA A 21 -2.32 -1.26 13.34
CA ALA A 21 -3.68 -1.78 13.41
C ALA A 21 -3.75 -3.29 13.77
N ARG A 22 -2.76 -4.07 13.37
CA ARG A 22 -2.70 -5.52 13.64
C ARG A 22 -2.04 -5.89 14.97
N THR A 23 -1.16 -5.03 15.50
CA THR A 23 -0.24 -5.43 16.58
C THR A 23 -0.37 -4.59 17.86
N VAL A 24 -0.98 -3.41 17.78
CA VAL A 24 -1.01 -2.45 18.89
C VAL A 24 -2.46 -2.17 19.29
N LYS A 25 -2.72 -2.22 20.60
CA LYS A 25 -3.97 -1.75 21.19
C LYS A 25 -3.88 -0.25 21.43
N ILE A 26 -4.80 0.52 20.85
CA ILE A 26 -4.83 1.99 20.99
C ILE A 26 -6.01 2.36 21.90
N SER A 27 -5.72 3.05 23.01
CA SER A 27 -6.73 3.56 23.94
C SER A 27 -7.01 5.06 23.79
N ASP A 28 -6.11 5.81 23.13
CA ASP A 28 -6.32 7.21 22.82
C ASP A 28 -7.34 7.37 21.66
N PRO A 29 -8.50 8.02 21.88
CA PRO A 29 -9.55 8.10 20.88
C PRO A 29 -9.15 8.87 19.60
N ASP A 30 -8.29 9.87 19.71
CA ASP A 30 -7.96 10.72 18.56
C ASP A 30 -6.91 10.06 17.68
N LEU A 31 -5.88 9.43 18.27
CA LEU A 31 -4.93 8.58 17.57
C LEU A 31 -5.65 7.41 16.89
N PHE A 32 -6.61 6.77 17.58
CA PHE A 32 -7.43 5.72 16.99
C PHE A 32 -8.16 6.22 15.73
N LYS A 33 -8.87 7.36 15.81
CA LYS A 33 -9.56 7.94 14.65
C LYS A 33 -8.61 8.26 13.50
N MET A 34 -7.43 8.82 13.80
CA MET A 34 -6.42 9.16 12.78
C MET A 34 -5.91 7.92 12.05
N ILE A 35 -5.56 6.86 12.79
CA ILE A 35 -5.11 5.59 12.20
C ILE A 35 -6.26 4.96 11.41
N LYS A 36 -7.45 4.86 12.00
CA LYS A 36 -8.65 4.29 11.36
C LYS A 36 -8.96 5.00 10.04
N PHE A 37 -8.87 6.33 10.01
CA PHE A 37 -9.03 7.12 8.79
C PHE A 37 -7.96 6.80 7.75
N CYS A 38 -6.68 6.70 8.14
CA CYS A 38 -5.59 6.31 7.23
C CYS A 38 -5.83 4.92 6.61
N LEU A 39 -6.23 3.94 7.42
CA LEU A 39 -6.57 2.60 6.96
C LEU A 39 -7.69 2.65 5.93
N LEU A 40 -8.80 3.34 6.23
CA LEU A 40 -9.95 3.46 5.34
C LEU A 40 -9.56 4.11 4.00
N GLN A 41 -8.79 5.20 4.03
CA GLN A 41 -8.35 5.87 2.80
C GLN A 41 -7.45 4.97 1.96
N SER A 42 -6.49 4.27 2.59
CA SER A 42 -5.59 3.36 1.86
C SER A 42 -6.33 2.15 1.26
N MET A 43 -7.29 1.58 1.97
CA MET A 43 -8.17 0.51 1.46
C MET A 43 -8.98 0.98 0.26
N LYS A 44 -9.64 2.14 0.38
CA LYS A 44 -10.43 2.74 -0.71
C LYS A 44 -9.56 3.01 -1.94
N HIS A 45 -8.35 3.52 -1.73
CA HIS A 45 -7.40 3.74 -2.81
C HIS A 45 -7.06 2.44 -3.55
N CYS A 46 -6.73 1.37 -2.81
CA CYS A 46 -6.45 0.05 -3.38
C CYS A 46 -7.66 -0.48 -4.18
N GLN A 47 -8.86 -0.37 -3.63
CA GLN A 47 -10.08 -0.83 -4.28
C GLN A 47 -10.33 -0.09 -5.60
N VAL A 48 -10.29 1.23 -5.60
CA VAL A 48 -10.51 2.05 -6.81
C VAL A 48 -9.46 1.73 -7.88
N GLN A 49 -8.19 1.61 -7.49
CA GLN A 49 -7.11 1.26 -8.40
C GLN A 49 -7.30 -0.13 -9.02
N ARG A 50 -7.64 -1.13 -8.19
CA ARG A 50 -7.95 -2.49 -8.63
C ARG A 50 -9.12 -2.52 -9.62
N GLU A 51 -10.22 -1.84 -9.31
CA GLU A 51 -11.39 -1.75 -10.20
C GLU A 51 -11.06 -1.07 -11.53
N SER A 52 -10.25 -0.01 -11.50
CA SER A 52 -9.76 0.68 -12.70
C SER A 52 -8.94 -0.26 -13.59
N LEU A 53 -8.04 -1.05 -13.00
CA LEU A 53 -7.23 -2.02 -13.73
C LEU A 53 -8.06 -3.16 -14.33
N VAL A 54 -9.01 -3.72 -13.56
CA VAL A 54 -9.92 -4.75 -14.04
C VAL A 54 -10.77 -4.23 -15.20
N ARG A 55 -11.29 -3.01 -15.09
CA ARG A 55 -12.05 -2.35 -16.17
C ARG A 55 -11.21 -2.15 -17.43
N ALA A 56 -9.92 -1.89 -17.27
CA ALA A 56 -8.97 -1.79 -18.38
C ALA A 56 -8.49 -3.16 -18.92
N GLY A 57 -9.07 -4.28 -18.45
CA GLY A 57 -8.71 -5.63 -18.87
C GLY A 57 -7.33 -6.09 -18.40
N LYS A 58 -6.75 -5.44 -17.38
CA LYS A 58 -5.43 -5.81 -16.86
C LYS A 58 -5.55 -6.95 -15.85
N LYS A 59 -4.74 -7.98 -16.07
CA LYS A 59 -4.58 -9.08 -15.12
C LYS A 59 -3.80 -8.59 -13.90
N ILE A 60 -4.34 -8.87 -12.72
CA ILE A 60 -3.70 -8.62 -11.43
C ILE A 60 -3.32 -9.98 -10.86
N ALA A 61 -2.03 -10.20 -10.62
CA ALA A 61 -1.55 -11.42 -10.01
C ALA A 61 -1.46 -11.25 -8.49
N TYR A 62 -2.01 -12.19 -7.74
CA TYR A 62 -1.84 -12.19 -6.29
C TYR A 62 -0.43 -12.67 -5.94
N GLN A 63 0.29 -11.87 -5.17
CA GLN A 63 1.60 -12.20 -4.61
C GLN A 63 1.64 -11.69 -3.17
N GLY A 64 1.20 -12.55 -2.25
CA GLY A 64 1.25 -12.28 -0.82
C GLY A 64 2.65 -11.93 -0.36
N ARG A 65 2.74 -11.16 0.73
CA ARG A 65 4.03 -10.76 1.29
C ARG A 65 4.76 -11.92 1.94
N VAL A 66 6.09 -11.92 1.82
CA VAL A 66 6.96 -12.79 2.59
C VAL A 66 7.32 -12.14 3.92
N LYS A 67 7.76 -12.96 4.88
CA LYS A 67 8.20 -12.49 6.18
C LYS A 67 9.36 -11.49 6.02
N ASP A 68 9.31 -10.40 6.79
CA ASP A 68 10.33 -9.34 6.82
C ASP A 68 10.53 -8.59 5.48
N GLU A 69 9.61 -8.76 4.52
CA GLU A 69 9.60 -7.99 3.28
C GLU A 69 9.42 -6.49 3.58
N PRO A 70 10.26 -5.60 3.04
CA PRO A 70 10.17 -4.16 3.30
C PRO A 70 8.97 -3.52 2.58
N ALA A 71 8.59 -2.31 3.00
CA ALA A 71 7.65 -1.51 2.20
C ALA A 71 8.30 -1.09 0.88
N TYR A 72 7.51 -1.03 -0.19
CA TYR A 72 8.00 -0.61 -1.49
C TYR A 72 7.79 0.88 -1.70
N TYR A 73 8.71 1.45 -2.46
CA TYR A 73 8.65 2.80 -2.96
C TYR A 73 8.77 2.78 -4.47
N CYS A 74 8.11 3.74 -5.13
CA CYS A 74 8.24 3.89 -6.55
C CYS A 74 9.68 4.26 -6.92
N ASN A 75 10.25 3.54 -7.88
CA ASN A 75 11.62 3.75 -8.37
C ASN A 75 11.84 5.12 -9.08
N GLU A 76 10.79 5.91 -9.30
CA GLU A 76 10.92 7.22 -9.95
C GLU A 76 10.63 8.41 -9.04
N CYS A 77 9.57 8.34 -8.24
CA CYS A 77 9.11 9.48 -7.44
C CYS A 77 9.14 9.22 -5.94
N ASP A 78 9.72 8.08 -5.50
CA ASP A 78 9.90 7.72 -4.09
C ASP A 78 8.63 7.74 -3.22
N VAL A 79 7.44 7.73 -3.85
CA VAL A 79 6.18 7.58 -3.12
C VAL A 79 6.03 6.14 -2.65
N GLU A 80 5.48 5.95 -1.46
CA GLU A 80 5.15 4.61 -0.94
C GLU A 80 4.14 3.93 -1.89
N VAL A 81 4.40 2.67 -2.25
CA VAL A 81 3.51 1.85 -3.08
C VAL A 81 2.96 0.73 -2.21
N PHE A 82 1.69 0.85 -1.84
CA PHE A 82 1.01 -0.09 -0.97
C PHE A 82 0.04 -0.98 -1.75
N ASN A 83 0.08 -2.28 -1.45
CA ASN A 83 -0.78 -3.35 -1.98
C ASN A 83 -0.67 -3.64 -3.48
N ILE A 84 -0.93 -2.68 -4.36
CA ILE A 84 -0.92 -2.86 -5.81
C ILE A 84 0.42 -2.36 -6.38
N LEU A 85 1.28 -3.30 -6.81
CA LEU A 85 2.61 -3.00 -7.32
C LEU A 85 2.65 -3.06 -8.84
N PHE A 86 3.25 -2.06 -9.48
CA PHE A 86 3.49 -2.04 -10.92
C PHE A 86 4.95 -2.39 -11.18
N VAL A 87 5.19 -3.59 -11.70
CA VAL A 87 6.53 -4.17 -11.82
C VAL A 87 6.99 -4.21 -13.27
N THR A 88 8.22 -3.74 -13.50
CA THR A 88 8.91 -3.83 -14.80
C THR A 88 10.26 -4.52 -14.64
N SER A 89 10.71 -5.22 -15.68
CA SER A 89 12.10 -5.70 -15.77
C SER A 89 12.98 -4.61 -16.38
N GLU A 90 14.20 -4.45 -15.89
CA GLU A 90 15.21 -3.63 -16.54
C GLU A 90 15.94 -4.44 -17.63
N ASN A 91 16.15 -3.87 -18.82
CA ASN A 91 16.89 -4.53 -19.88
C ASN A 91 18.40 -4.36 -19.64
N GLY A 92 19.11 -5.48 -19.43
CA GLY A 92 20.58 -5.50 -19.51
C GLY A 92 21.34 -6.03 -18.30
N SER A 93 20.70 -6.29 -17.17
CA SER A 93 21.32 -7.02 -16.05
C SER A 93 20.32 -7.98 -15.39
N ARG A 94 20.83 -9.09 -14.86
CA ARG A 94 20.05 -10.21 -14.29
C ARG A 94 18.92 -9.72 -13.36
N ASN A 95 17.67 -10.02 -13.73
CA ASN A 95 16.51 -10.19 -12.83
C ASN A 95 16.26 -9.08 -11.78
N THR A 96 16.52 -7.82 -12.07
CA THR A 96 16.09 -6.72 -11.20
C THR A 96 14.66 -6.31 -11.55
N TYR A 97 13.72 -6.66 -10.68
CA TYR A 97 12.33 -6.22 -10.76
C TYR A 97 12.20 -4.86 -10.08
N LEU A 98 11.75 -3.85 -10.82
CA LEU A 98 11.55 -2.49 -10.32
C LEU A 98 10.08 -2.25 -10.02
N VAL A 99 9.78 -1.68 -8.85
CA VAL A 99 8.43 -1.29 -8.44
C VAL A 99 8.16 0.16 -8.78
N HIS A 100 6.99 0.42 -9.37
CA HIS A 100 6.49 1.75 -9.71
C HIS A 100 5.12 1.99 -9.06
N CYS A 101 4.79 3.26 -8.83
CA CYS A 101 3.41 3.67 -8.58
C CYS A 101 2.63 3.69 -9.91
N GLU A 102 1.30 3.69 -9.84
CA GLU A 102 0.46 3.73 -11.05
C GLU A 102 0.75 4.94 -11.93
N GLY A 103 0.95 6.12 -11.33
CA GLY A 103 1.21 7.36 -12.07
C GLY A 103 2.47 7.26 -12.93
N CYS A 104 3.58 6.77 -12.35
CA CYS A 104 4.84 6.52 -13.05
C CYS A 104 4.69 5.44 -14.13
N ALA A 105 4.06 4.31 -13.79
CA ALA A 105 3.83 3.23 -14.74
C ALA A 105 3.01 3.69 -15.96
N ARG A 106 1.96 4.48 -15.74
CA ARG A 106 1.12 5.05 -16.81
C ARG A 106 1.81 6.13 -17.62
N ARG A 107 2.72 6.91 -17.02
CA ARG A 107 3.54 7.89 -17.78
C ARG A 107 4.48 7.20 -18.77
N ARG A 108 5.05 6.04 -18.40
CA ARG A 108 5.87 5.23 -19.32
C ARG A 108 5.03 4.56 -20.40
N SER A 109 3.90 3.97 -20.00
CA SER A 109 2.98 3.31 -20.91
C SER A 109 1.55 3.48 -20.40
N ALA A 110 0.76 4.33 -21.08
CA ALA A 110 -0.63 4.61 -20.67
C ALA A 110 -1.47 3.33 -20.58
N GLY A 111 -1.22 2.40 -21.50
CA GLY A 111 -1.84 1.07 -21.55
C GLY A 111 -1.11 0.00 -20.73
N LEU A 112 -0.11 0.35 -19.90
CA LEU A 112 0.65 -0.56 -19.04
C LEU A 112 1.18 -1.79 -19.81
N GLN A 113 1.74 -1.57 -21.00
CA GLN A 113 2.39 -2.62 -21.77
C GLN A 113 3.73 -2.98 -21.14
N GLY A 114 4.03 -4.28 -21.03
CA GLY A 114 5.24 -4.76 -20.36
C GLY A 114 5.28 -4.56 -18.84
N VAL A 115 4.15 -4.17 -18.23
CA VAL A 115 4.02 -4.01 -16.77
C VAL A 115 3.26 -5.19 -16.18
N VAL A 116 3.85 -5.83 -15.18
CA VAL A 116 3.18 -6.84 -14.36
C VAL A 116 2.54 -6.14 -13.17
N VAL A 117 1.26 -6.41 -12.89
CA VAL A 117 0.57 -5.87 -11.72
C VAL A 117 0.44 -6.95 -10.67
N LEU A 118 0.93 -6.67 -9.46
CA LEU A 118 0.86 -7.56 -8.30
C LEU A 118 -0.07 -6.99 -7.22
N GLU A 119 -0.82 -7.84 -6.55
CA GLU A 119 -1.64 -7.52 -5.37
C GLU A 119 -1.11 -8.29 -4.15
N GLN A 120 -0.72 -7.56 -3.09
CA GLN A 120 -0.07 -8.15 -1.91
C GLN A 120 -1.03 -8.59 -0.80
N TYR A 121 -2.20 -7.95 -0.73
CA TYR A 121 -3.24 -8.19 0.26
C TYR A 121 -4.59 -8.21 -0.44
N ARG A 122 -5.41 -9.20 -0.11
CA ARG A 122 -6.77 -9.25 -0.63
C ARG A 122 -7.62 -8.16 0.03
N THR A 123 -8.65 -7.68 -0.69
CA THR A 123 -9.62 -6.73 -0.13
C THR A 123 -10.23 -7.23 1.17
N GLU A 124 -10.54 -8.52 1.24
CA GLU A 124 -11.15 -9.16 2.40
C GLU A 124 -10.20 -9.19 3.60
N GLU A 125 -8.90 -9.42 3.36
CA GLU A 125 -7.87 -9.41 4.41
C GLU A 125 -7.71 -8.00 5.00
N LEU A 126 -7.72 -6.96 4.15
CA LEU A 126 -7.65 -5.57 4.59
C LEU A 126 -8.92 -5.17 5.36
N ALA A 127 -10.09 -5.55 4.86
CA ALA A 127 -11.37 -5.27 5.51
C ALA A 127 -11.45 -5.92 6.90
N GLN A 128 -11.05 -7.19 7.01
CA GLN A 128 -11.01 -7.90 8.29
C GLN A 128 -10.08 -7.22 9.30
N ALA A 129 -8.87 -6.85 8.87
CA ALA A 129 -7.92 -6.15 9.73
C ALA A 129 -8.42 -4.75 10.12
N TYR A 130 -9.08 -4.05 9.20
CA TYR A 130 -9.74 -2.77 9.48
C TYR A 130 -10.82 -2.97 10.54
N ASP A 131 -11.76 -3.89 10.37
CA ASP A 131 -12.88 -4.11 11.30
C ASP A 131 -12.40 -4.55 12.69
N ALA A 132 -11.36 -5.39 12.76
CA ALA A 132 -10.75 -5.81 14.01
C ALA A 132 -10.07 -4.68 14.79
N PHE A 133 -9.61 -3.63 14.09
CA PHE A 133 -8.97 -2.48 14.73
C PHE A 133 -10.03 -1.62 15.43
N THR A 134 -10.13 -1.79 16.75
CA THR A 134 -11.11 -1.15 17.63
C THR A 134 -10.42 -0.39 18.76
N LEU A 135 -11.09 0.62 19.30
CA LEU A 135 -10.60 1.42 20.41
C LEU A 135 -10.53 0.54 21.67
N ALA A 136 -9.34 0.41 22.25
CA ALA A 136 -9.15 -0.29 23.51
C ALA A 136 -9.75 0.53 24.65
N PRO A 137 -10.33 -0.14 25.68
CA PRO A 137 -10.79 0.57 26.87
C PRO A 137 -9.61 1.29 27.52
N ALA A 138 -9.86 2.49 28.06
CA ALA A 138 -8.87 3.22 28.83
C ALA A 138 -8.41 2.35 30.01
N SER A 139 -7.11 2.23 30.21
CA SER A 139 -6.56 1.52 31.37
C SER A 139 -6.93 2.30 32.64
N THR A 140 -7.89 1.79 33.41
CA THR A 140 -8.10 2.22 34.79
C THR A 140 -6.97 1.66 35.62
N SER A 141 -5.95 2.47 35.89
CA SER A 141 -5.00 2.15 36.95
C SER A 141 -5.77 2.15 38.26
N ARG A 142 -5.95 0.97 38.87
CA ARG A 142 -6.39 0.83 40.26
C ARG A 142 -5.19 0.95 41.18
#